data_AF-A0A1J5A496-F1
#
_entry.id   AF-A0A1J5A496-F1
#
_cell.length_a   1.000
_cell.length_b   1.000
_cell.length_c   1.000
_cell.angle_alpha   90.00
_cell.angle_beta   90.00
_cell.angle_gamma   90.00
#
_symmetry.space_group_name_H-M   'P 1'
#
loop_
_entity.id
_entity.type
_entity.pdbx_description
1 polymer ?
#
loop_
_entity_poly.entity_id
_entity_poly.type
_entity_poly.pdbx_seq_one_letter_code
_entity_poly.pdbx_strand_id
1 'polypeptide(L)'
;MRVLQGDEPNIAAGLLAGAVGIVPACANYEPATFLRACQAARAGDQAKLARCQERVMCLRSKLVLAGPNWIAGVKASVASLGIGSGRLASPLQPLTDVEKASLRTIDPPKIH
;
A
#
# COMPACT_ATOMS: atom_id res chain seq x y z
N MET A 1 3.38 -4.26 -25.97
CA MET A 1 3.79 -3.34 -24.89
C MET A 1 3.38 -3.96 -23.55
N ARG A 2 4.20 -3.86 -22.49
CA ARG A 2 3.86 -4.32 -21.14
C ARG A 2 3.64 -3.10 -20.25
N VAL A 3 2.52 -3.05 -19.53
CA VAL A 3 2.12 -1.91 -18.68
C VAL A 3 2.03 -2.37 -17.23
N LEU A 4 2.55 -1.55 -16.31
CA LEU A 4 2.41 -1.75 -14.87
C LEU A 4 1.54 -0.62 -14.29
N GLN A 5 0.65 -0.98 -13.36
CA GLN A 5 -0.23 -0.04 -12.69
C GLN A 5 0.41 0.42 -11.37
N GLY A 6 0.65 1.72 -11.19
CA GLY A 6 1.29 2.26 -9.96
C GLY A 6 0.37 3.03 -9.00
N ASP A 7 -0.81 3.46 -9.47
CA ASP A 7 -1.76 4.23 -8.68
C ASP A 7 -2.72 3.31 -7.91
N GLU A 8 -2.53 3.22 -6.60
CA GLU A 8 -3.23 2.30 -5.69
C GLU A 8 -4.77 2.30 -5.78
N PRO A 9 -5.46 3.43 -5.96
CA PRO A 9 -6.91 3.46 -6.21
C PRO A 9 -7.36 2.70 -7.46
N ASN A 10 -6.46 2.49 -8.41
CA ASN A 10 -6.75 1.93 -9.73
C ASN A 10 -6.10 0.54 -9.95
N ILE A 11 -5.67 -0.14 -8.89
CA ILE A 11 -5.01 -1.45 -9.01
C ILE A 11 -5.92 -2.49 -9.67
N ALA A 12 -7.15 -2.67 -9.17
CA ALA A 12 -8.10 -3.61 -9.74
C ALA A 12 -8.49 -3.21 -11.18
N ALA A 13 -8.79 -1.94 -11.42
CA ALA A 13 -9.15 -1.44 -12.75
C ALA A 13 -8.02 -1.65 -13.77
N GLY A 14 -6.78 -1.34 -13.40
CA GLY A 14 -5.61 -1.52 -14.27
C GLY A 14 -5.34 -3.00 -14.56
N LEU A 15 -5.45 -3.88 -13.56
CA LEU A 15 -5.30 -5.33 -13.77
C LEU A 15 -6.39 -5.88 -14.70
N LEU A 16 -7.65 -5.46 -14.54
CA LEU A 16 -8.75 -5.84 -15.43
C LEU A 16 -8.59 -5.28 -16.85
N ALA A 17 -7.97 -4.11 -16.99
CA ALA A 17 -7.66 -3.49 -18.28
C ALA A 17 -6.42 -4.09 -18.98
N GLY A 18 -5.77 -5.09 -18.39
CA GLY A 18 -4.64 -5.80 -18.98
C GLY A 18 -3.25 -5.34 -18.52
N ALA A 19 -3.14 -4.57 -17.43
CA ALA A 19 -1.85 -4.34 -16.79
C ALA A 19 -1.23 -5.68 -16.37
N VAL A 20 0.05 -5.87 -16.67
CA VAL A 20 0.74 -7.16 -16.41
C VAL A 20 1.26 -7.27 -14.98
N GLY A 21 1.10 -6.21 -14.18
CA GLY A 21 1.57 -6.13 -12.82
C GLY A 21 1.34 -4.75 -12.22
N ILE A 22 1.87 -4.55 -11.03
CA ILE A 22 1.61 -3.38 -10.20
C ILE A 22 2.89 -2.85 -9.54
N VAL A 23 2.94 -1.56 -9.23
CA VAL A 23 4.05 -0.89 -8.53
C VAL A 23 3.51 0.00 -7.39
N PRO A 24 2.98 -0.60 -6.30
CA PRO A 24 2.36 0.14 -5.20
C PRO A 24 3.39 0.55 -4.13
N ALA A 25 3.18 1.71 -3.49
CA ALA A 25 4.02 2.16 -2.38
C ALA A 25 3.73 1.35 -1.11
N CYS A 26 2.45 1.06 -0.85
CA CYS A 26 1.98 0.32 0.32
C CYS A 26 2.49 -1.13 0.40
N ALA A 27 2.99 -1.73 -0.70
CA ALA A 27 3.56 -3.08 -0.66
C ALA A 27 4.87 -3.18 0.14
N ASN A 28 5.54 -2.07 0.42
CA ASN A 28 6.67 -2.06 1.35
C ASN A 28 6.25 -2.42 2.78
N TYR A 29 4.98 -2.17 3.13
CA TYR A 29 4.41 -2.50 4.44
C TYR A 29 3.62 -3.83 4.41
N GLU A 30 2.74 -4.01 3.42
CA GLU A 30 1.90 -5.21 3.31
C GLU A 30 1.92 -5.79 1.88
N PRO A 31 2.96 -6.53 1.48
CA PRO A 31 3.07 -7.06 0.11
C PRO A 31 2.01 -8.13 -0.21
N ALA A 32 1.54 -8.87 0.80
CA ALA A 32 0.62 -10.00 0.61
C ALA A 32 -0.72 -9.59 -0.04
N THR A 33 -1.24 -8.40 0.26
CA THR A 33 -2.48 -7.90 -0.34
C THR A 33 -2.33 -7.63 -1.83
N PHE A 34 -1.20 -7.05 -2.23
CA PHE A 34 -0.90 -6.75 -3.63
C PHE A 34 -0.62 -8.02 -4.44
N LEU A 35 0.08 -9.00 -3.85
CA LEU A 35 0.27 -10.31 -4.47
C LEU A 35 -1.08 -11.02 -4.71
N ARG A 36 -1.98 -11.00 -3.71
CA ARG A 36 -3.32 -11.59 -3.82
C ARG A 36 -4.16 -10.90 -4.89
N ALA A 37 -4.06 -9.58 -5.04
CA ALA A 37 -4.73 -8.86 -6.13
C ALA A 37 -4.25 -9.35 -7.51
N CYS A 38 -2.94 -9.45 -7.74
CA CYS A 38 -2.41 -9.97 -9.00
C CYS A 38 -2.79 -11.44 -9.26
N GLN A 39 -2.81 -12.27 -8.22
CA GLN A 39 -3.26 -13.67 -8.33
C GLN A 39 -4.75 -13.75 -8.67
N ALA A 40 -5.59 -12.96 -8.01
CA ALA A 40 -7.03 -12.90 -8.26
C ALA A 40 -7.33 -12.45 -9.70
N ALA A 41 -6.65 -11.40 -10.18
CA ALA A 41 -6.77 -10.93 -11.56
C ALA A 41 -6.39 -12.02 -12.57
N ARG A 42 -5.27 -12.72 -12.36
CA ARG A 42 -4.85 -13.83 -13.23
C ARG A 42 -5.83 -15.02 -13.22
N ALA A 43 -6.47 -15.28 -12.09
CA ALA A 43 -7.46 -16.34 -11.95
C ALA A 43 -8.87 -15.93 -12.42
N GLY A 44 -9.09 -14.67 -12.80
CA GLY A 44 -10.42 -14.13 -13.13
C GLY A 44 -11.35 -13.97 -11.91
N ASP A 45 -10.83 -14.06 -10.68
CA ASP A 45 -11.60 -13.96 -9.44
C ASP A 45 -11.87 -12.48 -9.09
N GLN A 46 -12.91 -11.91 -9.71
CA GLN A 46 -13.27 -10.51 -9.52
C GLN A 46 -13.68 -10.18 -8.08
N ALA A 47 -14.32 -11.12 -7.38
CA ALA A 47 -14.75 -10.91 -5.99
C ALA A 47 -13.55 -10.81 -5.05
N LYS A 48 -12.54 -11.67 -5.22
CA LYS A 48 -11.27 -11.56 -4.47
C LYS A 48 -10.50 -10.32 -4.85
N LEU A 49 -10.47 -9.94 -6.12
CA LEU A 49 -9.82 -8.71 -6.57
C LEU A 49 -10.46 -7.46 -5.94
N ALA A 50 -11.79 -7.40 -5.88
CA ALA A 50 -12.53 -6.30 -5.24
C ALA A 50 -12.21 -6.19 -3.74
N ARG A 51 -12.22 -7.31 -3.00
CA ARG A 51 -11.80 -7.34 -1.59
C ARG A 51 -10.35 -6.89 -1.39
N CYS A 52 -9.46 -7.26 -2.31
CA CYS A 52 -8.09 -6.77 -2.27
C CYS A 52 -8.04 -5.25 -2.49
N GLN A 53 -8.82 -4.71 -3.44
CA GLN A 53 -8.89 -3.27 -3.69
C GLN A 53 -9.39 -2.49 -2.46
N GLU A 54 -10.38 -3.01 -1.73
CA GLU A 54 -10.83 -2.42 -0.47
C GLU A 54 -9.70 -2.34 0.57
N ARG A 55 -8.93 -3.42 0.73
CA ARG A 55 -7.74 -3.41 1.61
C ARG A 55 -6.67 -2.44 1.11
N VAL A 56 -6.45 -2.35 -0.20
CA VAL A 56 -5.53 -1.38 -0.80
C VAL A 56 -5.95 0.06 -0.44
N MET A 57 -7.24 0.38 -0.53
CA MET A 57 -7.75 1.70 -0.15
C MET A 57 -7.58 1.99 1.34
N CYS A 58 -7.84 1.00 2.20
CA CYS A 58 -7.59 1.09 3.63
C CYS A 58 -6.10 1.39 3.91
N LEU A 59 -5.19 0.58 3.36
CA LEU A 59 -3.75 0.77 3.49
C LEU A 59 -3.31 2.15 2.99
N ARG A 60 -3.77 2.58 1.82
CA ARG A 60 -3.45 3.90 1.26
C ARG A 60 -3.87 5.04 2.19
N SER A 61 -5.09 4.98 2.74
CA SER A 61 -5.58 6.00 3.66
C SER A 61 -4.75 6.10 4.94
N LYS A 62 -4.23 4.96 5.41
CA LYS A 62 -3.51 4.87 6.67
C LYS A 62 -2.00 5.02 6.53
N LEU A 63 -1.43 4.76 5.36
CA LEU A 63 0.01 4.80 5.09
C LEU A 63 0.37 6.04 4.27
N VAL A 64 -0.17 6.12 3.05
CA VAL A 64 0.20 7.14 2.05
C VAL A 64 -0.40 8.50 2.36
N LEU A 65 -1.58 8.54 2.99
CA LEU A 65 -2.26 9.78 3.35
C LEU A 65 -2.10 10.17 4.83
N ALA A 66 -1.21 9.51 5.56
CA ALA A 66 -1.07 9.69 7.01
C ALA A 66 -0.47 11.04 7.43
N GLY A 67 0.08 11.83 6.51
CA GLY A 67 0.66 13.12 6.84
C GLY A 67 1.04 13.95 5.61
N PRO A 68 2.01 14.88 5.74
CA PRO A 68 2.21 15.95 4.75
C PRO A 68 2.73 15.47 3.39
N ASN A 69 3.29 14.26 3.33
CA ASN A 69 3.78 13.65 2.11
C ASN A 69 3.68 12.13 2.19
N TRP A 70 3.52 11.49 1.03
CA TRP A 70 3.29 10.05 0.94
C TRP A 70 4.42 9.20 1.54
N ILE A 71 5.66 9.64 1.35
CA ILE A 71 6.84 8.86 1.77
C ILE A 71 7.04 8.90 3.29
N ALA A 72 6.63 9.97 3.97
CA ALA A 72 6.68 10.06 5.43
C ALA A 72 5.87 8.95 6.08
N GLY A 73 4.63 8.75 5.63
CA GLY A 73 3.76 7.72 6.17
C GLY A 73 4.20 6.31 5.79
N VAL A 74 4.68 6.08 4.57
CA VAL A 74 5.26 4.78 4.17
C VAL A 74 6.48 4.44 5.02
N LYS A 75 7.46 5.36 5.16
CA LYS A 75 8.68 5.09 5.93
C LYS A 75 8.43 4.92 7.42
N ALA A 76 7.54 5.73 8.01
CA ALA A 76 7.17 5.58 9.41
C ALA A 76 6.52 4.22 9.68
N SER A 77 5.66 3.76 8.76
CA SER A 77 4.98 2.47 8.89
C SER A 77 5.91 1.29 8.65
N VAL A 78 6.83 1.37 7.69
CA VAL A 78 7.83 0.30 7.47
C VAL A 78 8.80 0.22 8.66
N ALA A 79 9.16 1.37 9.26
CA ALA A 79 9.96 1.41 10.47
C ALA A 79 9.24 0.79 11.69
N SER A 80 7.90 0.86 11.76
CA SER A 80 7.15 0.19 12.83
C SER A 80 7.17 -1.34 12.71
N LEU A 81 7.50 -1.88 11.54
CA LEU A 81 7.81 -3.30 11.32
C LEU A 81 9.25 -3.67 11.70
N GLY A 82 10.04 -2.73 12.24
CA GLY A 82 11.46 -2.92 12.54
C GLY A 82 12.39 -2.80 11.33
N ILE A 83 11.90 -2.31 10.19
CA ILE A 83 12.67 -2.20 8.94
C ILE A 83 13.07 -0.74 8.70
N GLY A 84 14.38 -0.47 8.74
CA GLY A 84 14.91 0.87 8.54
C GLY A 84 14.60 1.84 9.69
N SER A 85 14.98 3.11 9.53
CA SER A 85 14.94 4.10 10.62
C SER A 85 13.74 5.05 10.58
N GLY A 86 12.89 4.98 9.55
CA GLY A 86 11.81 5.95 9.33
C GLY A 86 12.26 7.37 8.99
N ARG A 87 13.57 7.66 9.00
CA ARG A 87 14.12 9.01 8.76
C ARG A 87 13.91 9.45 7.32
N LEU A 88 13.56 10.71 7.14
CA LEU A 88 13.43 11.37 5.84
C LEU A 88 14.63 12.27 5.58
N ALA A 89 14.97 12.42 4.30
CA ALA A 89 15.95 13.42 3.88
C ALA A 89 15.29 14.81 3.87
N SER A 90 16.05 15.83 4.26
CA SER A 90 15.64 17.22 4.06
C SER A 90 15.35 17.48 2.57
N PRO A 91 14.30 18.25 2.20
CA PRO A 91 13.42 19.08 3.05
C PRO A 91 12.12 18.38 3.49
N LEU A 92 12.00 17.06 3.34
CA LEU A 92 10.76 16.35 3.65
C LEU A 92 10.48 16.32 5.16
N GLN A 93 9.26 16.70 5.54
CA GLN A 93 8.85 16.72 6.95
C GLN A 93 8.45 15.30 7.41
N PRO A 94 8.87 14.89 8.62
CA PRO A 94 8.39 13.66 9.23
C PRO A 94 6.94 13.79 9.68
N LEU A 95 6.32 12.64 9.98
CA LEU A 95 5.04 12.62 10.68
C LEU A 95 5.18 13.22 12.08
N THR A 96 4.14 13.93 12.51
CA THR A 96 3.89 14.31 13.90
C THR A 96 3.58 13.07 14.74
N ASP A 97 3.64 13.18 16.07
CA ASP A 97 3.35 12.04 16.94
C ASP A 97 1.87 11.63 16.91
N VAL A 98 0.96 12.58 16.64
CA VAL A 98 -0.47 12.31 16.41
C VAL A 98 -0.67 11.48 15.14
N GLU A 99 -0.01 11.86 14.05
CA GLU A 99 -0.07 11.11 12.79
C GLU A 99 0.55 9.71 12.94
N LYS A 100 1.68 9.59 13.64
CA LYS A 100 2.28 8.28 13.94
C LYS A 100 1.37 7.39 14.80
N ALA A 101 0.64 7.98 15.76
CA ALA A 101 -0.29 7.22 16.59
C ALA A 101 -1.41 6.59 15.74
N SER A 102 -1.86 7.28 14.67
CA SER A 102 -2.88 6.75 13.75
C SER A 102 -2.43 5.47 13.01
N LEU A 103 -1.13 5.28 12.78
CA LEU A 103 -0.56 4.10 12.13
C LEU A 103 -0.75 2.82 12.97
N ARG A 104 -0.84 2.95 14.30
CA ARG A 104 -1.04 1.81 15.21
C ARG A 104 -2.43 1.18 15.10
N THR A 105 -3.34 1.83 14.39
CA THR A 105 -4.70 1.34 14.13
C THR A 105 -4.80 0.45 12.87
N ILE A 106 -3.67 0.22 12.18
CA ILE A 106 -3.63 -0.71 11.06
C ILE A 106 -3.50 -2.12 11.64
N ASP A 107 -4.54 -2.94 11.47
CA ASP A 107 -4.46 -4.35 11.80
C ASP A 107 -3.23 -4.97 11.13
N PRO A 108 -2.43 -5.74 11.88
CA PRO A 108 -1.25 -6.39 11.33
C PRO A 108 -1.65 -7.26 10.13
N PRO A 109 -0.74 -7.43 9.16
CA PRO A 109 -1.04 -8.20 7.96
C PRO A 109 -1.51 -9.60 8.38
N LYS A 110 -2.77 -9.93 8.06
CA LYS A 110 -3.28 -11.30 8.26
C LYS A 110 -2.57 -12.22 7.29
N ILE A 111 -1.54 -12.90 7.77
CA ILE A 111 -0.84 -13.97 7.07
C ILE A 111 -1.74 -15.20 7.19
N HIS A 112 -2.54 -15.47 6.15
CA HIS A 112 -3.31 -16.70 5.97
C HIS A 112 -2.84 -17.36 4.68
#